data_AF-A0A846PPB5-F1
#
_entry.id   AF-A0A846PPB5-F1
#
_cell.length_a   1.000
_cell.length_b   1.000
_cell.length_c   1.000
_cell.angle_alpha   90.00
_cell.angle_beta   90.00
_cell.angle_gamma   90.00
#
_symmetry.space_group_name_H-M   'P 1'
#
loop_
_entity.id
_entity.type
_entity.pdbx_description
1 polymer ?
#
loop_
_entity_poly.entity_id
_entity_poly.type
_entity_poly.pdbx_seq_one_letter_code
_entity_poly.pdbx_strand_id
1 'polypeptide(L)'
;MVLNQSGFDEILDYLDNSLSKLAQETLLNSEFQMEKNDLKQFLSHQYDVRLDNLLQRKSSSVHHLESGMKNKAIQRKQTLLEKIFSNS
;
A
#
# COMPACT_ATOMS: atom_id res chain seq x y z
N MET A 1 11.70 13.61 -14.30
CA MET A 1 10.98 12.67 -15.18
C MET A 1 9.53 12.65 -14.74
N VAL A 2 8.58 12.95 -15.62
CA VAL A 2 7.15 12.90 -15.27
C VAL A 2 6.78 11.44 -14.99
N LEU A 3 6.11 11.17 -13.87
CA LEU A 3 5.61 9.85 -13.53
C LEU A 3 4.60 9.43 -14.59
N ASN A 4 4.90 8.36 -15.33
CA ASN A 4 3.98 7.78 -16.30
C ASN A 4 3.24 6.56 -15.71
N GLN A 5 2.27 6.02 -16.43
CA GLN A 5 1.45 4.89 -15.98
C GLN A 5 2.30 3.66 -15.62
N SER A 6 3.28 3.30 -16.45
CA SER A 6 4.17 2.14 -16.17
C SER A 6 4.96 2.32 -14.88
N GLY A 7 5.58 3.49 -14.69
CA GLY A 7 6.35 3.78 -13.48
C GLY A 7 5.48 3.87 -12.23
N PHE A 8 4.22 4.27 -12.37
CA PHE A 8 3.26 4.25 -11.26
C PHE A 8 2.85 2.80 -10.92
N ASP A 9 2.64 1.95 -11.91
CA ASP A 9 2.31 0.54 -11.71
C ASP A 9 3.43 -0.21 -11.01
N GLU A 10 4.68 0.03 -11.39
CA GLU A 10 5.85 -0.52 -10.70
C GLU A 10 5.91 -0.08 -9.23
N ILE A 11 5.56 1.18 -8.93
CA ILE A 11 5.47 1.68 -7.55
C ILE A 11 4.38 0.93 -6.77
N LEU A 12 3.21 0.73 -7.37
CA LEU A 12 2.10 0.02 -6.72
C LEU A 12 2.42 -1.47 -6.50
N ASP A 13 3.07 -2.13 -7.46
CA ASP A 13 3.49 -3.52 -7.30
C ASP A 13 4.57 -3.68 -6.22
N TYR A 14 5.52 -2.75 -6.15
CA TYR A 14 6.49 -2.72 -5.05
C TYR A 14 5.80 -2.51 -3.69
N LEU A 15 4.88 -1.54 -3.61
CA LEU A 15 4.16 -1.20 -2.39
C LEU A 15 3.35 -2.40 -1.86
N ASP A 16 2.58 -3.06 -2.73
CA ASP A 16 1.74 -4.19 -2.37
C ASP A 16 2.57 -5.38 -1.87
N ASN A 17 3.69 -5.68 -2.54
CA ASN A 17 4.63 -6.71 -2.08
C ASN A 17 5.23 -6.38 -0.72
N SER A 18 5.62 -5.12 -0.52
CA SER A 18 6.21 -4.65 0.74
C SER A 18 5.23 -4.76 1.92
N LEU A 19 3.97 -4.38 1.70
CA LEU A 19 2.93 -4.47 2.73
C LEU A 19 2.44 -5.89 2.97
N SER A 20 2.37 -6.72 1.93
CA SER A 20 2.03 -8.14 2.09
C SER A 20 3.04 -8.83 3.02
N LYS A 21 4.34 -8.54 2.84
CA LYS A 21 5.41 -9.05 3.72
C LYS A 21 5.25 -8.54 5.15
N LEU A 22 5.02 -7.23 5.33
CA LEU A 22 4.79 -6.64 6.66
C LEU A 22 3.60 -7.30 7.37
N ALA A 23 2.51 -7.53 6.65
CA ALA A 23 1.33 -8.19 7.20
C ALA A 23 1.63 -9.64 7.60
N GLN A 24 2.31 -10.40 6.75
CA GLN A 24 2.72 -11.78 7.06
C GLN A 24 3.64 -11.84 8.28
N GLU A 25 4.66 -10.98 8.34
CA GLU A 25 5.58 -10.90 9.48
C GLU A 25 4.85 -10.56 10.78
N THR A 26 3.88 -9.65 10.72
CA THR A 26 3.09 -9.25 11.90
C THR A 26 2.13 -10.36 12.34
N LEU A 27 1.47 -11.04 11.40
CA LEU A 27 0.54 -12.14 11.70
C LEU A 27 1.23 -13.40 12.20
N LEU A 28 2.45 -13.68 11.73
CA LEU A 28 3.24 -14.86 12.14
C LEU A 28 4.01 -14.62 13.43
N ASN A 29 4.23 -13.37 13.83
CA ASN A 29 4.99 -13.06 15.03
C ASN A 29 4.10 -13.10 16.27
N SER A 30 4.29 -14.15 17.09
CA SER A 30 3.54 -14.35 18.34
C SER A 30 3.70 -13.24 19.38
N GLU A 31 4.75 -12.42 19.28
CA GLU A 31 5.00 -11.25 20.15
C GLU A 31 4.15 -10.04 19.72
N PHE A 32 3.71 -9.99 18.46
CA PHE A 32 2.86 -8.93 17.92
C PHE A 32 1.42 -9.40 17.82
N GLN A 33 0.72 -9.40 18.95
CA GLN A 33 -0.72 -9.65 18.98
C GLN A 33 -1.49 -8.35 18.80
N MET A 34 -1.69 -7.96 17.55
CA MET A 34 -2.58 -6.86 17.19
C MET A 34 -3.95 -7.42 16.81
N GLU A 35 -5.03 -6.79 17.28
CA GLU A 35 -6.38 -7.18 16.85
C GLU A 35 -6.52 -7.02 15.32
N LYS A 36 -7.32 -7.89 14.68
CA LYS A 36 -7.49 -7.90 13.21
C LYS A 36 -7.90 -6.53 12.66
N ASN A 37 -8.77 -5.82 13.37
CA ASN A 37 -9.22 -4.47 12.98
C ASN A 37 -8.11 -3.42 13.12
N ASP A 38 -7.32 -3.48 14.20
CA ASP A 38 -6.19 -2.57 14.43
C ASP A 38 -5.10 -2.79 13.38
N LEU A 39 -4.82 -4.06 13.04
CA LEU A 39 -3.86 -4.40 11.99
C LEU A 39 -4.33 -3.89 10.63
N LYS A 40 -5.63 -3.97 10.35
CA LYS A 40 -6.21 -3.44 9.11
C LYS A 40 -6.06 -1.92 9.03
N GLN A 41 -6.33 -1.21 10.12
CA GLN A 41 -6.15 0.25 10.17
C GLN A 41 -4.67 0.63 10.02
N PHE A 42 -3.78 -0.08 10.72
CA PHE A 42 -2.34 0.10 10.63
C PHE A 42 -1.84 -0.09 9.19
N LEU A 43 -2.18 -1.21 8.53
CA LEU A 43 -1.76 -1.48 7.16
C LEU A 43 -2.33 -0.48 6.17
N SER A 44 -3.59 -0.03 6.35
CA SER A 44 -4.17 1.02 5.53
C SER A 44 -3.39 2.34 5.65
N HIS A 45 -3.03 2.74 6.87
CA HIS A 45 -2.22 3.93 7.09
C HIS A 45 -0.81 3.78 6.51
N GLN A 46 -0.18 2.62 6.69
CA GLN A 46 1.14 2.33 6.12
C GLN A 46 1.13 2.38 4.59
N TYR A 47 0.05 1.97 3.94
CA TYR A 47 -0.12 2.11 2.49
C TYR A 47 -0.03 3.57 2.06
N ASP A 48 -0.82 4.44 2.67
CA ASP A 48 -0.89 5.85 2.28
C ASP A 48 0.46 6.55 2.49
N VAL A 49 1.11 6.32 3.64
CA VAL A 49 2.43 6.89 3.96
C VAL A 49 3.51 6.39 3.01
N ARG A 50 3.57 5.09 2.75
CA ARG A 50 4.60 4.51 1.88
C ARG A 50 4.41 4.92 0.42
N LEU A 51 3.16 5.01 -0.06
CA LEU A 51 2.88 5.50 -1.39
C LEU A 51 3.39 6.93 -1.58
N ASP A 52 3.07 7.83 -0.65
CA ASP A 52 3.54 9.22 -0.75
C ASP A 52 5.07 9.30 -0.73
N ASN A 53 5.73 8.55 0.16
CA ASN A 53 7.19 8.47 0.20
C ASN A 53 7.82 7.96 -1.12
N LEU A 54 7.21 6.97 -1.76
CA LEU A 54 7.68 6.44 -3.04
C LEU A 54 7.49 7.46 -4.18
N LEU A 55 6.38 8.19 -4.17
CA LEU A 55 6.11 9.26 -5.13
C LEU A 55 7.07 10.44 -4.95
N GLN A 56 7.37 10.83 -3.71
CA GLN A 56 8.33 11.91 -3.42
C GLN A 56 9.73 11.60 -3.97
N ARG A 57 10.17 10.33 -3.91
CA ARG A 57 11.43 9.88 -4.52
C ARG A 57 11.45 10.02 -6.05
N LYS A 58 10.29 10.15 -6.68
CA LYS A 58 10.12 10.43 -8.11
C LYS A 58 9.77 11.90 -8.38
N SER A 59 9.97 12.79 -7.40
CA SER A 59 9.57 14.20 -7.45
C SER A 59 8.08 14.40 -7.75
N SER A 60 7.24 13.49 -7.25
CA SER A 60 5.79 13.49 -7.37
C SER A 60 5.13 13.45 -5.98
N SER A 61 3.80 13.55 -5.93
CA SER A 61 3.00 13.37 -4.71
C SER A 61 1.62 12.83 -5.09
N VAL A 62 0.87 12.32 -4.12
CA VAL A 62 -0.51 11.87 -4.37
C VAL A 62 -1.37 13.00 -4.96
N HIS A 63 -1.11 14.26 -4.59
CA HIS A 63 -1.84 15.42 -5.11
C HIS A 63 -1.57 15.66 -6.61
N HIS A 64 -0.35 15.37 -7.07
CA HIS A 64 0.06 15.54 -8.47
C HIS A 64 -0.41 14.41 -9.39
N LEU A 65 -0.94 13.31 -8.85
CA LEU A 65 -1.45 12.21 -9.65
C LEU A 65 -2.72 12.61 -10.42
N GLU A 66 -2.82 12.09 -11.65
CA GLU A 66 -4.06 12.12 -12.43
C GLU A 66 -5.18 11.35 -11.72
N SER A 67 -6.43 11.70 -12.02
CA SER A 67 -7.60 11.04 -11.40
C SER A 67 -7.60 9.52 -11.60
N GLY A 68 -7.19 9.03 -12.78
CA GLY A 68 -7.09 7.59 -13.05
C GLY A 68 -6.06 6.89 -12.15
N MET A 69 -4.90 7.51 -11.94
CA MET A 69 -3.86 6.98 -11.03
C MET A 69 -4.32 6.99 -9.57
N LYS A 70 -5.01 8.07 -9.14
CA LYS A 70 -5.61 8.15 -7.79
C LYS A 70 -6.60 7.02 -7.56
N ASN A 71 -7.52 6.80 -8.50
CA ASN A 71 -8.51 5.73 -8.41
C ASN A 71 -7.85 4.34 -8.38
N LYS A 72 -6.82 4.14 -9.21
CA LYS A 72 -6.05 2.89 -9.22
C LYS A 72 -5.38 2.62 -7.87
N ALA A 73 -4.75 3.62 -7.25
CA ALA A 73 -4.16 3.46 -5.92
C ALA A 73 -5.21 3.12 -4.85
N ILE A 74 -6.40 3.74 -4.89
CA ILE A 74 -7.51 3.43 -3.97
C ILE A 74 -7.95 1.96 -4.14
N GLN A 75 -8.16 1.52 -5.39
CA GLN A 75 -8.56 0.15 -5.69
C GLN A 75 -7.49 -0.85 -5.25
N ARG A 76 -6.22 -0.59 -5.53
CA ARG A 76 -5.11 -1.47 -5.12
C ARG A 76 -5.02 -1.59 -3.60
N LYS A 77 -5.15 -0.49 -2.85
CA LYS A 77 -5.23 -0.52 -1.38
C LYS A 77 -6.37 -1.43 -0.89
N GLN A 78 -7.56 -1.27 -1.44
CA GLN A 78 -8.73 -2.07 -1.07
C GLN A 78 -8.49 -3.56 -1.35
N THR A 79 -8.08 -3.90 -2.58
CA THR A 79 -7.79 -5.28 -2.99
C THR A 79 -6.68 -5.92 -2.16
N LEU A 80 -5.63 -5.18 -1.82
CA LEU A 80 -4.54 -5.68 -0.98
C LEU A 80 -5.05 -6.03 0.44
N LEU A 81 -5.76 -5.11 1.08
CA LEU A 81 -6.28 -5.33 2.43
C LEU A 81 -7.30 -6.49 2.43
N GLU A 82 -8.18 -6.57 1.44
CA GLU A 82 -9.08 -7.72 1.26
C GLU A 82 -8.28 -9.02 1.13
N LYS A 83 -7.25 -9.10 0.28
CA LYS A 83 -6.43 -10.31 0.14
C LYS A 83 -5.76 -10.74 1.45
N ILE A 84 -5.29 -9.79 2.25
CA ILE A 84 -4.65 -10.07 3.55
C ILE A 84 -5.66 -10.61 4.55
N PHE A 85 -6.84 -9.99 4.65
CA PHE A 85 -7.82 -10.25 5.72
C PHE A 85 -8.95 -11.22 5.35
N SER A 86 -9.14 -11.54 4.07
CA SER A 86 -10.08 -12.56 3.59
C SER A 86 -9.48 -13.97 3.58
N ASN A 87 -8.15 -14.09 3.59
CA ASN A 87 -7.43 -15.37 3.68
C ASN A 87 -6.96 -15.71 5.11
N SER A 88 -7.40 -14.96 6.12
CA SER A 88 -7.04 -15.13 7.55
C SER A 88 -8.25 -15.27 8.45
#